data_AF-A0A2T7PPT8-F1
#
_entry.id   AF-A0A2T7PPT8-F1
#
_cell.length_a   1.000
_cell.length_b   1.000
_cell.length_c   1.000
_cell.angle_alpha   90.00
_cell.angle_beta   90.00
_cell.angle_gamma   90.00
#
_symmetry.space_group_name_H-M   'P 1'
#
loop_
_entity.id
_entity.type
_entity.pdbx_description
1 polymer ?
#
loop_
_entity_poly.entity_id
_entity_poly.type
_entity_poly.pdbx_seq_one_letter_code
_entity_poly.pdbx_strand_id
1 'polypeptide(L)'
;MFSSPSSSRTIYSTSLSASQEVSTQKSHEYFVKIPPAVHYIEMAGIVPMAFLGTLGNIIALIVWTAETRYNATTLLLKHLCVWDSLFLLTYATLLLGREAKSAEVFYATQFFIVMFLWMSLHLTLLVVVTRLVAVTRPLHVRDLLTRCRVYVVYVGIIVWCLLFASLQIVVNKIEHFELIERVFHLLQVLNSSVNIIFYAACSTRFRQLFLCRVQQISGLVRFLSTSLLSSTKREVQTADL
;
A
#
# COMPACT_ATOMS: atom_id res chain seq x y z
N MET A 1 51.33 84.90 -25.22
CA MET A 1 50.62 84.72 -26.51
C MET A 1 50.73 83.24 -26.85
N PHE A 2 49.58 82.54 -26.93
CA PHE A 2 49.44 81.07 -27.18
C PHE A 2 50.04 80.19 -26.04
N SER A 3 49.43 79.11 -25.53
CA SER A 3 48.44 78.16 -26.04
C SER A 3 47.75 77.41 -24.87
N SER A 4 46.58 76.82 -25.17
CA SER A 4 45.56 76.18 -24.33
C SER A 4 45.98 75.09 -23.31
N PRO A 5 45.14 74.83 -22.28
CA PRO A 5 45.25 73.68 -21.40
C PRO A 5 44.50 72.47 -21.97
N SER A 6 45.18 71.35 -22.22
CA SER A 6 44.54 70.07 -22.54
C SER A 6 44.30 69.28 -21.25
N SER A 7 43.03 69.28 -20.84
CA SER A 7 42.44 68.41 -19.82
C SER A 7 42.49 66.93 -20.26
N SER A 8 43.28 66.11 -19.58
CA SER A 8 43.14 64.66 -19.61
C SER A 8 42.59 64.16 -18.28
N ARG A 9 41.26 64.01 -18.24
CA ARG A 9 40.55 63.16 -17.28
C ARG A 9 40.92 61.71 -17.55
N THR A 10 41.62 61.07 -16.62
CA THR A 10 41.67 59.61 -16.56
C THR A 10 40.61 59.15 -15.56
N ILE A 11 39.47 58.76 -16.10
CA ILE A 11 38.40 58.04 -15.39
C ILE A 11 38.88 56.59 -15.30
N TYR A 12 39.27 56.12 -14.12
CA TYR A 12 39.36 54.68 -13.88
C TYR A 12 37.96 54.17 -13.57
N SER A 13 37.33 53.63 -14.60
CA SER A 13 36.09 52.88 -14.55
C SER A 13 36.30 51.54 -13.85
N THR A 14 35.44 51.33 -12.88
CA THR A 14 35.05 50.09 -12.20
C THR A 14 35.10 48.86 -13.11
N SER A 15 35.91 47.86 -12.75
CA SER A 15 35.76 46.48 -13.23
C SER A 15 35.59 45.55 -12.02
N LEU A 16 34.41 45.64 -11.39
CA LEU A 16 33.85 44.55 -10.62
C LEU A 16 32.86 43.83 -11.53
N SER A 17 32.83 42.50 -11.45
CA SER A 17 31.92 41.58 -12.16
C SER A 17 32.47 41.01 -13.48
N ALA A 18 32.94 39.76 -13.40
CA ALA A 18 32.61 38.67 -14.34
C ALA A 18 33.65 37.54 -14.21
N SER A 19 33.61 36.77 -13.13
CA SER A 19 34.28 35.46 -13.05
C SER A 19 33.69 34.63 -11.91
N GLN A 20 32.37 34.41 -11.92
CA GLN A 20 31.76 33.39 -11.07
C GLN A 20 30.42 32.87 -11.62
N GLU A 21 30.40 32.47 -12.90
CA GLU A 21 29.25 31.75 -13.48
C GLU A 21 29.71 30.70 -14.51
N VAL A 22 30.61 29.78 -14.15
CA VAL A 22 30.91 28.61 -15.00
C VAL A 22 31.27 27.38 -14.14
N SER A 23 30.39 26.96 -13.23
CA SER A 23 30.58 25.69 -12.50
C SER A 23 29.31 25.02 -11.95
N THR A 24 28.12 25.37 -12.45
CA THR A 24 26.84 24.78 -11.99
C THR A 24 26.01 24.17 -13.11
N GLN A 25 26.63 23.71 -14.20
CA GLN A 25 25.88 23.15 -15.34
C GLN A 25 26.61 22.00 -16.04
N LYS A 26 27.00 20.94 -15.30
CA LYS A 26 27.53 19.72 -15.93
C LYS A 26 27.24 18.39 -15.21
N SER A 27 26.36 18.38 -14.20
CA SER A 27 26.04 17.17 -13.43
C SER A 27 24.68 16.54 -13.75
N HIS A 28 23.93 17.09 -14.72
CA HIS A 28 22.53 16.69 -14.97
C HIS A 28 22.31 15.77 -16.18
N GLU A 29 23.36 15.21 -16.79
CA GLU A 29 23.22 14.46 -18.04
C GLU A 29 23.74 13.00 -17.96
N TYR A 30 23.61 12.38 -16.80
CA TYR A 30 23.56 10.92 -16.69
C TYR A 30 22.11 10.45 -16.55
N PHE A 31 21.22 10.98 -17.39
CA PHE A 31 19.92 10.35 -17.61
C PHE A 31 20.20 9.09 -18.40
N VAL A 32 20.44 7.98 -17.69
CA VAL A 32 20.55 6.64 -18.29
C VAL A 32 19.34 6.48 -19.20
N LYS A 33 19.59 6.55 -20.51
CA LYS A 33 18.54 6.53 -21.53
C LYS A 33 17.98 5.11 -21.55
N ILE A 34 16.99 4.86 -20.72
CA ILE A 34 16.33 3.55 -20.62
C ILE A 34 15.83 3.21 -22.03
N PRO A 35 16.16 2.03 -22.58
CA PRO A 35 15.73 1.66 -23.91
C PRO A 35 14.20 1.71 -23.98
N PRO A 36 13.60 2.28 -25.04
CA PRO A 36 12.14 2.41 -25.15
C PRO A 36 11.43 1.05 -25.02
N ALA A 37 12.07 -0.03 -25.47
CA ALA A 37 11.55 -1.39 -25.33
C ALA A 37 11.29 -1.81 -23.87
N VAL A 38 12.15 -1.42 -22.92
CA VAL A 38 11.98 -1.75 -21.50
C VAL A 38 10.75 -1.05 -20.93
N HIS A 39 10.52 0.20 -21.35
CA HIS A 39 9.39 1.00 -20.90
C HIS A 39 8.05 0.40 -21.35
N TYR A 40 7.95 -0.08 -22.59
CA TYR A 40 6.74 -0.74 -23.08
C TYR A 40 6.43 -2.05 -22.34
N ILE A 41 7.45 -2.86 -22.06
CA ILE A 41 7.29 -4.11 -21.31
C ILE A 41 6.82 -3.81 -19.87
N GLU A 42 7.42 -2.80 -19.24
CA GLU A 42 7.06 -2.36 -17.89
C GLU A 42 5.61 -1.85 -17.84
N MET A 43 5.21 -0.98 -18.76
CA MET A 43 3.82 -0.50 -18.89
C MET A 43 2.82 -1.65 -19.12
N ALA A 44 3.12 -2.53 -20.08
CA ALA A 44 2.24 -3.64 -20.45
C ALA A 44 2.09 -4.67 -19.31
N GLY A 45 3.07 -4.79 -18.42
CA GLY A 45 2.98 -5.67 -17.25
C GLY A 45 2.34 -5.00 -16.03
N ILE A 46 2.83 -3.81 -15.65
CA ILE A 46 2.45 -3.14 -14.41
C ILE A 46 1.01 -2.65 -14.44
N VAL A 47 0.57 -2.04 -15.56
CA VAL A 47 -0.76 -1.42 -15.62
C VAL A 47 -1.87 -2.46 -15.47
N PRO A 48 -1.89 -3.59 -16.22
CA PRO A 48 -2.88 -4.63 -16.01
C PRO A 48 -2.82 -5.26 -14.62
N MET A 49 -1.61 -5.45 -14.07
CA MET A 49 -1.43 -5.96 -12.71
C MET A 49 -2.03 -5.02 -11.66
N ALA A 50 -1.86 -3.71 -11.83
CA ALA A 50 -2.48 -2.71 -10.96
C ALA A 50 -4.02 -2.78 -11.04
N PHE A 51 -4.58 -2.87 -12.25
CA PHE A 51 -6.03 -3.02 -12.43
C PHE A 51 -6.56 -4.31 -11.79
N LEU A 52 -5.91 -5.45 -12.03
CA LEU A 52 -6.30 -6.73 -11.42
C LEU A 52 -6.20 -6.69 -9.90
N GLY A 53 -5.14 -6.07 -9.36
CA GLY A 53 -4.96 -5.88 -7.92
C GLY A 53 -6.05 -5.00 -7.31
N THR A 54 -6.38 -3.87 -7.94
CA THR A 54 -7.49 -3.00 -7.50
C THR A 54 -8.84 -3.73 -7.54
N LEU A 55 -9.11 -4.49 -8.60
CA LEU A 55 -10.34 -5.28 -8.72
C LEU A 55 -10.43 -6.33 -7.59
N GLY A 56 -9.34 -7.05 -7.32
CA GLY A 56 -9.27 -8.02 -6.23
C GLY A 56 -9.53 -7.38 -4.87
N ASN A 57 -8.95 -6.21 -4.62
CA ASN A 57 -9.18 -5.46 -3.37
C ASN A 57 -10.62 -4.96 -3.24
N ILE A 58 -11.24 -4.48 -4.33
CA ILE A 58 -12.65 -4.06 -4.33
C ILE A 58 -13.57 -5.25 -4.04
N ILE A 59 -13.35 -6.40 -4.67
CA ILE A 59 -14.13 -7.62 -4.42
C ILE A 59 -13.99 -8.05 -2.95
N ALA A 60 -12.76 -8.06 -2.41
CA ALA A 60 -12.52 -8.38 -1.00
C ALA A 60 -13.25 -7.41 -0.05
N LEU A 61 -13.24 -6.11 -0.38
CA LEU A 61 -13.95 -5.09 0.38
C LEU A 61 -15.46 -5.29 0.36
N ILE A 62 -16.05 -5.63 -0.79
CA ILE A 62 -17.47 -5.96 -0.94
C ILE A 62 -17.82 -7.17 -0.06
N VAL A 63 -17.04 -8.26 -0.17
CA VAL A 63 -17.25 -9.49 0.60
C VAL A 63 -17.20 -9.21 2.11
N TRP A 64 -16.22 -8.44 2.58
CA TRP A 64 -16.13 -8.11 4.00
C TRP A 64 -17.15 -7.07 4.46
N THR A 65 -17.70 -6.27 3.54
CA THR A 65 -18.77 -5.33 3.86
C THR A 65 -20.11 -6.03 4.03
N ALA A 66 -20.34 -7.14 3.31
CA ALA A 66 -21.50 -8.00 3.51
C ALA A 66 -21.49 -8.73 4.87
N GLU A 67 -20.32 -8.95 5.48
CA GLU A 67 -20.21 -9.56 6.80
C GLU A 67 -20.65 -8.57 7.91
N THR A 68 -21.80 -8.84 8.55
CA THR A 68 -22.40 -7.97 9.58
C THR A 68 -21.72 -8.07 10.94
N ARG A 69 -20.87 -9.09 11.16
CA ARG A 69 -20.19 -9.29 12.44
C ARG A 69 -18.98 -8.40 12.56
N TYR A 70 -18.98 -7.54 13.58
CA TYR A 70 -17.82 -6.72 13.92
C TYR A 70 -16.65 -7.61 14.38
N ASN A 71 -15.54 -7.54 13.63
CA ASN A 71 -14.25 -8.10 14.01
C ASN A 71 -13.17 -7.07 13.69
N ALA A 72 -12.33 -6.75 14.68
CA ALA A 72 -11.24 -5.79 14.52
C ALA A 72 -10.29 -6.17 13.37
N THR A 73 -10.03 -7.46 13.15
CA THR A 73 -9.23 -7.91 12.02
C THR A 73 -9.90 -7.62 10.68
N THR A 74 -11.21 -7.84 10.57
CA THR A 74 -11.97 -7.51 9.35
C THR A 74 -11.96 -6.01 9.09
N LEU A 75 -12.02 -5.18 10.13
CA LEU A 75 -11.89 -3.73 9.99
C LEU A 75 -10.51 -3.34 9.45
N LEU A 76 -9.44 -3.89 9.99
CA LEU A 76 -8.08 -3.63 9.52
C LEU A 76 -7.86 -4.09 8.08
N LEU A 77 -8.40 -5.26 7.71
CA LEU A 77 -8.35 -5.79 6.35
C LEU A 77 -9.11 -4.91 5.34
N LYS A 78 -10.27 -4.37 5.74
CA LYS A 78 -11.01 -3.39 4.91
C LYS A 78 -10.15 -2.15 4.63
N HIS A 79 -9.53 -1.59 5.66
CA HIS A 79 -8.63 -0.43 5.48
C HIS A 79 -7.43 -0.79 4.61
N LEU A 80 -6.81 -1.96 4.81
CA LEU A 80 -5.69 -2.43 4.00
C LEU A 80 -6.06 -2.46 2.49
N CYS A 81 -7.22 -3.02 2.14
CA CYS A 81 -7.68 -3.02 0.74
C CYS A 81 -7.92 -1.63 0.17
N VAL A 82 -8.38 -0.67 0.97
CA VAL A 82 -8.53 0.73 0.54
C VAL A 82 -7.17 1.34 0.23
N TRP A 83 -6.20 1.21 1.13
CA TRP A 83 -4.87 1.77 0.94
C TRP A 83 -4.10 1.10 -0.19
N ASP A 84 -4.19 -0.22 -0.34
CA ASP A 84 -3.57 -0.94 -1.45
C ASP A 84 -4.19 -0.53 -2.79
N SER A 85 -5.50 -0.29 -2.84
CA SER A 85 -6.17 0.19 -4.05
C SER A 85 -5.75 1.62 -4.41
N LEU A 86 -5.66 2.51 -3.42
CA LEU A 86 -5.17 3.88 -3.61
C LEU A 86 -3.71 3.89 -4.08
N PHE A 87 -2.86 3.04 -3.51
CA PHE A 87 -1.48 2.86 -3.93
C PHE A 87 -1.40 2.43 -5.40
N LEU A 88 -2.07 1.32 -5.76
CA LEU A 88 -2.02 0.77 -7.13
C LEU A 88 -2.58 1.77 -8.15
N LEU A 89 -3.68 2.44 -7.84
CA LEU A 89 -4.29 3.43 -8.73
C LEU A 89 -3.39 4.65 -8.93
N THR A 90 -2.80 5.16 -7.85
CA THR A 90 -1.89 6.32 -7.90
C THR A 90 -0.62 5.97 -8.67
N TYR A 91 -0.08 4.78 -8.45
CA TYR A 91 1.10 4.28 -9.16
C TYR A 91 0.82 4.09 -10.65
N ALA A 92 -0.31 3.48 -11.02
CA ALA A 92 -0.72 3.36 -12.43
C ALA A 92 -0.93 4.74 -13.09
N THR A 93 -1.52 5.69 -12.37
CA THR A 93 -1.72 7.07 -12.84
C THR A 93 -0.40 7.84 -12.98
N LEU A 94 0.60 7.54 -12.14
CA LEU A 94 1.96 8.06 -12.31
C LEU A 94 2.58 7.52 -13.60
N LEU A 95 2.49 6.21 -13.83
CA LEU A 95 3.07 5.55 -14.99
C LEU A 95 2.46 6.07 -16.30
N LEU A 96 1.13 6.14 -16.36
CA LEU A 96 0.39 6.64 -17.54
C LEU A 96 0.61 8.13 -17.80
N GLY A 97 0.84 8.91 -16.76
CA GLY A 97 0.97 10.37 -16.85
C GLY A 97 2.40 10.90 -16.91
N ARG A 98 3.40 10.05 -17.22
CA ARG A 98 4.82 10.41 -17.11
C ARG A 98 5.24 11.57 -18.02
N GLU A 99 4.63 11.72 -19.19
CA GLU A 99 5.10 12.70 -20.20
C GLU A 99 4.51 14.11 -20.06
N ALA A 100 3.49 14.33 -19.21
CA ALA A 100 2.69 15.56 -19.22
C ALA A 100 2.57 16.28 -17.86
N LYS A 101 3.30 15.86 -16.84
CA LYS A 101 3.13 16.39 -15.48
C LYS A 101 4.13 17.49 -15.14
N SER A 102 3.63 18.57 -14.54
CA SER A 102 4.47 19.56 -13.90
C SER A 102 5.25 18.93 -12.75
N ALA A 103 6.42 19.50 -12.42
CA ALA A 103 7.27 19.00 -11.33
C ALA A 103 6.52 18.92 -10.00
N GLU A 104 5.63 19.89 -9.73
CA GLU A 104 4.80 19.92 -8.52
C GLU A 104 3.89 18.69 -8.40
N VAL A 105 3.21 18.31 -9.49
CA VAL A 105 2.34 17.13 -9.52
C VAL A 105 3.17 15.86 -9.32
N PHE A 106 4.38 15.80 -9.87
CA PHE A 106 5.28 14.67 -9.66
C PHE A 106 5.65 14.51 -8.18
N TYR A 107 6.08 15.59 -7.51
CA TYR A 107 6.42 15.53 -6.07
C TYR A 107 5.23 15.18 -5.20
N ALA A 108 4.06 15.74 -5.46
CA ALA A 108 2.83 15.40 -4.73
C ALA A 108 2.47 13.92 -4.92
N THR A 109 2.56 13.41 -6.15
CA THR A 109 2.28 12.00 -6.44
C THR A 109 3.27 11.07 -5.73
N GLN A 110 4.57 11.42 -5.74
CA GLN A 110 5.59 10.65 -5.02
C GLN A 110 5.34 10.63 -3.51
N PHE A 111 4.95 11.76 -2.91
CA PHE A 111 4.58 11.83 -1.50
C PHE A 111 3.42 10.87 -1.17
N PHE A 112 2.36 10.86 -1.99
CA PHE A 112 1.23 9.95 -1.79
C PHE A 112 1.62 8.48 -1.94
N ILE A 113 2.42 8.13 -2.95
CA ILE A 113 2.90 6.76 -3.15
C ILE A 113 3.66 6.26 -1.92
N VAL A 114 4.61 7.06 -1.43
CA VAL A 114 5.39 6.75 -0.22
C VAL A 114 4.46 6.60 0.99
N MET A 115 3.53 7.52 1.18
CA MET A 115 2.57 7.47 2.28
C MET A 115 1.71 6.20 2.24
N PHE A 116 1.15 5.85 1.07
CA PHE A 116 0.32 4.65 0.93
C PHE A 116 1.12 3.36 1.16
N LEU A 117 2.38 3.33 0.71
CA LEU A 117 3.27 2.19 0.95
C LEU A 117 3.52 1.98 2.44
N TRP A 118 3.88 3.04 3.17
CA TRP A 118 4.11 2.97 4.61
C TRP A 118 2.85 2.57 5.38
N MET A 119 1.70 3.11 4.99
CA MET A 119 0.40 2.76 5.54
C MET A 119 0.07 1.27 5.35
N SER A 120 0.23 0.75 4.13
CA SER A 120 0.01 -0.66 3.81
C SER A 120 0.94 -1.57 4.63
N LEU A 121 2.21 -1.21 4.76
CA LEU A 121 3.18 -1.96 5.55
C LEU A 121 2.79 -2.03 7.03
N HIS A 122 2.47 -0.89 7.66
CA HIS A 122 2.13 -0.84 9.08
C HIS A 122 0.79 -1.51 9.36
N LEU A 123 -0.19 -1.38 8.46
CA LEU A 123 -1.47 -2.08 8.56
C LEU A 123 -1.30 -3.59 8.45
N THR A 124 -0.47 -4.05 7.51
CA THR A 124 -0.18 -5.49 7.35
C THR A 124 0.46 -6.03 8.63
N LEU A 125 1.47 -5.33 9.17
CA LEU A 125 2.09 -5.67 10.44
C LEU A 125 1.05 -5.71 11.59
N LEU A 126 0.16 -4.73 11.66
CA LEU A 126 -0.91 -4.69 12.67
C LEU A 126 -1.88 -5.87 12.52
N VAL A 127 -2.25 -6.25 11.30
CA VAL A 127 -3.05 -7.45 11.01
C VAL A 127 -2.32 -8.72 11.47
N VAL A 128 -1.01 -8.84 11.21
CA VAL A 128 -0.20 -9.97 11.67
C VAL A 128 -0.19 -10.06 13.19
N VAL A 129 0.10 -8.95 13.86
CA VAL A 129 0.17 -8.88 15.33
C VAL A 129 -1.19 -9.20 15.95
N THR A 130 -2.28 -8.62 15.43
CA THR A 130 -3.63 -8.91 15.94
C THR A 130 -4.01 -10.38 15.76
N ARG A 131 -3.64 -11.01 14.64
CA ARG A 131 -3.81 -12.46 14.44
C ARG A 131 -2.96 -13.29 15.39
N LEU A 132 -1.70 -12.91 15.62
CA LEU A 132 -0.81 -13.61 16.54
C LEU A 132 -1.32 -13.54 17.99
N VAL A 133 -1.79 -12.38 18.42
CA VAL A 133 -2.39 -12.18 19.76
C VAL A 133 -3.68 -12.99 19.90
N ALA A 134 -4.50 -13.03 18.84
CA ALA A 134 -5.71 -13.87 18.79
C ALA A 134 -5.42 -15.37 18.99
N VAL A 135 -4.29 -15.85 18.46
CA VAL A 135 -3.88 -17.26 18.58
C VAL A 135 -3.22 -17.54 19.92
N THR A 136 -2.37 -16.65 20.42
CA THR A 136 -1.58 -16.89 21.65
C THR A 136 -2.41 -16.69 22.92
N ARG A 137 -3.38 -15.75 22.94
CA ARG A 137 -4.16 -15.42 24.14
C ARG A 137 -5.62 -15.08 23.82
N PRO A 138 -6.45 -16.05 23.40
CA PRO A 138 -7.82 -15.80 22.93
C PRO A 138 -8.72 -15.11 23.97
N LEU A 139 -8.50 -15.35 25.27
CA LEU A 139 -9.28 -14.75 26.35
C LEU A 139 -8.95 -13.25 26.56
N HIS A 140 -7.67 -12.87 26.48
CA HIS A 140 -7.24 -11.47 26.66
C HIS A 140 -7.50 -10.59 25.42
N VAL A 141 -7.70 -11.18 24.25
CA VAL A 141 -7.91 -10.45 22.97
C VAL A 141 -9.17 -9.59 23.00
N ARG A 142 -10.23 -10.04 23.70
CA ARG A 142 -11.48 -9.31 23.80
C ARG A 142 -11.34 -7.97 24.53
N ASP A 143 -10.48 -7.92 25.56
CA ASP A 143 -10.22 -6.68 26.31
C ASP A 143 -9.19 -5.78 25.62
N LEU A 144 -8.28 -6.36 24.84
CA LEU A 144 -7.21 -5.61 24.17
C LEU A 144 -7.67 -4.99 22.84
N LEU A 145 -8.47 -5.70 22.05
CA LEU A 145 -8.98 -5.24 20.74
C LEU A 145 -10.36 -4.58 20.86
N THR A 146 -10.50 -3.61 21.77
CA THR A 146 -11.68 -2.75 21.78
C THR A 146 -11.67 -1.81 20.57
N ARG A 147 -12.86 -1.53 20.01
CA ARG A 147 -13.05 -0.64 18.84
C ARG A 147 -12.25 0.66 18.94
N CYS A 148 -12.37 1.33 20.08
CA CYS A 148 -11.73 2.62 20.32
C CYS A 148 -10.21 2.52 20.30
N ARG A 149 -9.63 1.48 20.93
CA ARG A 149 -8.16 1.32 20.97
C ARG A 149 -7.59 1.02 19.59
N VAL A 150 -8.24 0.16 18.81
CA VAL A 150 -7.81 -0.15 17.43
C VAL A 150 -7.84 1.11 16.58
N TYR A 151 -8.88 1.94 16.72
CA TYR A 151 -8.97 3.20 15.98
C TYR A 151 -7.91 4.21 16.41
N VAL A 152 -7.63 4.35 17.71
CA VAL A 152 -6.55 5.22 18.21
C VAL A 152 -5.19 4.79 17.68
N VAL A 153 -4.88 3.48 17.72
CA VAL A 153 -3.63 2.95 17.15
C VAL A 153 -3.57 3.21 15.64
N TYR A 154 -4.68 3.01 14.92
CA TYR A 154 -4.76 3.27 13.49
C TYR A 154 -4.52 4.74 13.13
N VAL A 155 -5.16 5.68 13.84
CA VAL A 155 -4.92 7.13 13.66
C VAL A 155 -3.47 7.49 14.00
N GLY A 156 -2.91 6.90 15.06
CA GLY A 156 -1.49 7.05 15.41
C GLY A 156 -0.56 6.61 14.28
N ILE A 157 -0.86 5.48 13.63
CA ILE A 157 -0.11 5.01 12.45
C ILE A 157 -0.24 6.00 11.29
N ILE A 158 -1.42 6.57 11.02
CA ILE A 158 -1.58 7.58 9.96
C ILE A 158 -0.68 8.79 10.21
N VAL A 159 -0.72 9.35 11.42
CA VAL A 159 0.10 10.51 11.78
C VAL A 159 1.60 10.18 11.66
N TRP A 160 1.99 8.99 12.10
CA TRP A 160 3.36 8.50 12.01
C TRP A 160 3.83 8.33 10.56
N CYS A 161 3.00 7.74 9.68
CA CYS A 161 3.31 7.59 8.27
C CYS A 161 3.38 8.94 7.53
N LEU A 162 2.54 9.92 7.90
CA LEU A 162 2.63 11.29 7.38
C LEU A 162 3.94 11.96 7.78
N LEU A 163 4.37 11.80 9.03
CA LEU A 163 5.65 12.32 9.51
C LEU A 163 6.83 11.69 8.77
N PHE A 164 6.82 10.37 8.56
CA PHE A 164 7.88 9.72 7.78
C PHE A 164 7.88 10.09 6.30
N ALA A 165 6.70 10.17 5.66
CA ALA A 165 6.60 10.58 4.27
C ALA A 165 7.10 12.02 4.07
N SER A 166 6.76 12.93 4.98
CA SER A 166 7.26 14.32 4.94
C SER A 166 8.77 14.39 5.14
N LEU A 167 9.32 13.64 6.11
CA LEU A 167 10.76 13.54 6.31
C LEU A 167 11.44 13.03 5.04
N GLN A 168 10.92 11.99 4.41
CA GLN A 168 11.51 11.42 3.20
C GLN A 168 11.52 12.42 2.04
N ILE A 169 10.48 13.24 1.85
CA ILE A 169 10.49 14.30 0.83
C ILE A 169 11.55 15.37 1.13
N VAL A 170 11.74 15.73 2.40
CA VAL A 170 12.78 16.68 2.80
C VAL A 170 14.16 16.11 2.54
N VAL A 171 14.42 14.84 2.91
CA VAL A 171 15.73 14.21 2.67
C VAL A 171 15.96 13.97 1.17
N ASN A 172 14.93 13.63 0.39
CA ASN A 172 15.02 13.54 -1.07
C ASN A 172 15.52 14.84 -1.72
N LYS A 173 15.22 16.00 -1.12
CA LYS A 173 15.72 17.29 -1.61
C LYS A 173 17.21 17.54 -1.30
N ILE A 174 17.82 16.75 -0.42
CA ILE A 174 19.19 16.98 0.08
C ILE A 174 20.26 16.20 -0.73
N GLU A 175 19.88 15.61 -1.87
CA GLU A 175 20.79 14.99 -2.88
C GLU A 175 21.76 13.93 -2.32
N HIS A 176 21.32 12.65 -2.29
CA HIS A 176 22.13 11.43 -2.54
C HIS A 176 21.26 10.19 -2.23
N PHE A 177 20.59 9.60 -3.23
CA PHE A 177 19.45 8.69 -2.97
C PHE A 177 19.36 7.39 -3.79
N GLU A 178 20.46 6.91 -4.40
CA GLU A 178 20.44 5.59 -5.05
C GLU A 178 20.15 4.43 -4.08
N LEU A 179 20.50 4.60 -2.80
CA LEU A 179 20.33 3.55 -1.79
C LEU A 179 18.85 3.36 -1.41
N ILE A 180 18.07 4.43 -1.42
CA ILE A 180 16.69 4.38 -0.91
C ILE A 180 15.73 3.90 -1.98
N GLU A 181 16.01 4.14 -3.26
CA GLU A 181 15.26 3.52 -4.36
C GLU A 181 15.39 1.99 -4.34
N ARG A 182 16.59 1.46 -4.10
CA ARG A 182 16.82 0.01 -3.96
C ARG A 182 16.14 -0.58 -2.72
N VAL A 183 16.22 0.13 -1.59
CA VAL A 183 15.53 -0.28 -0.36
C VAL A 183 14.01 -0.25 -0.56
N PHE A 184 13.46 0.73 -1.27
CA PHE A 184 12.04 0.78 -1.64
C PHE A 184 11.61 -0.40 -2.50
N HIS A 185 12.38 -0.72 -3.54
CA HIS A 185 12.07 -1.85 -4.41
C HIS A 185 12.12 -3.18 -3.66
N LEU A 186 13.05 -3.31 -2.71
CA LEU A 186 13.20 -4.50 -1.88
C LEU A 186 12.08 -4.61 -0.82
N LEU A 187 11.66 -3.50 -0.21
CA LEU A 187 10.51 -3.43 0.68
C LEU A 187 9.18 -3.72 -0.06
N GLN A 188 9.04 -3.28 -1.30
CA GLN A 188 7.87 -3.57 -2.13
C GLN A 188 7.77 -5.06 -2.47
N VAL A 189 8.89 -5.69 -2.84
CA VAL A 189 8.96 -7.14 -3.07
C VAL A 189 8.71 -7.92 -1.78
N LEU A 190 9.27 -7.47 -0.65
CA LEU A 190 9.01 -8.08 0.66
C LEU A 190 7.53 -7.95 1.05
N ASN A 191 6.91 -6.77 0.90
CA ASN A 191 5.50 -6.58 1.23
C ASN A 191 4.58 -7.48 0.38
N SER A 192 4.85 -7.56 -0.93
CA SER A 192 4.22 -8.51 -1.85
C SER A 192 4.38 -9.97 -1.39
N SER A 193 5.61 -10.38 -1.03
CA SER A 193 5.89 -11.75 -0.61
C SER A 193 5.26 -12.11 0.73
N VAL A 194 5.23 -11.17 1.68
CA VAL A 194 4.58 -11.35 2.99
C VAL A 194 3.09 -11.50 2.79
N ASN A 195 2.47 -10.71 1.90
CA ASN A 195 1.06 -10.89 1.53
C ASN A 195 0.81 -12.28 0.94
N ILE A 196 1.66 -12.79 0.04
CA ILE A 196 1.53 -14.15 -0.53
C ILE A 196 1.68 -15.24 0.55
N ILE A 197 2.67 -15.12 1.44
CA ILE A 197 2.89 -16.07 2.54
C ILE A 197 1.72 -16.01 3.53
N PHE A 198 1.16 -14.83 3.77
CA PHE A 198 -0.03 -14.67 4.61
C PHE A 198 -1.27 -15.26 3.95
N TYR A 199 -1.48 -15.03 2.65
CA TYR A 199 -2.56 -15.67 1.90
C TYR A 199 -2.39 -17.19 1.93
N ALA A 200 -1.18 -17.71 1.76
CA ALA A 200 -0.92 -19.16 1.84
C ALA A 200 -1.14 -19.72 3.25
N ALA A 201 -0.61 -19.07 4.29
CA ALA A 201 -0.72 -19.50 5.68
C ALA A 201 -2.15 -19.35 6.23
N CYS A 202 -2.84 -18.25 5.94
CA CYS A 202 -4.26 -18.09 6.28
C CYS A 202 -5.16 -18.96 5.38
N SER A 203 -4.80 -19.24 4.13
CA SER A 203 -5.52 -20.17 3.25
C SER A 203 -5.55 -21.57 3.84
N THR A 204 -4.46 -22.08 4.45
CA THR A 204 -4.48 -23.41 5.08
C THR A 204 -5.45 -23.49 6.26
N ARG A 205 -5.49 -22.48 7.13
CA ARG A 205 -6.49 -22.40 8.22
C ARG A 205 -7.90 -22.12 7.72
N PHE A 206 -8.05 -21.32 6.66
CA PHE A 206 -9.34 -21.06 6.03
C PHE A 206 -9.87 -22.34 5.39
N ARG A 207 -9.04 -23.12 4.69
CA ARG A 207 -9.36 -24.46 4.18
C ARG A 207 -9.76 -25.41 5.30
N GLN A 208 -9.04 -25.44 6.41
CA GLN A 208 -9.39 -26.29 7.55
C GLN A 208 -10.74 -25.89 8.17
N LEU A 209 -10.98 -24.59 8.37
CA LEU A 209 -12.26 -24.11 8.90
C LEU A 209 -13.41 -24.33 7.91
N PHE A 210 -13.17 -24.16 6.62
CA PHE A 210 -14.14 -24.39 5.56
C PHE A 210 -14.48 -25.89 5.46
N LEU A 211 -13.48 -26.77 5.46
CA LEU A 211 -13.70 -28.22 5.47
C LEU A 211 -14.43 -28.68 6.73
N CYS A 212 -14.08 -28.13 7.91
CA CYS A 212 -14.74 -28.48 9.16
C CYS A 212 -16.21 -28.02 9.19
N ARG A 213 -16.52 -26.83 8.66
CA ARG A 213 -17.91 -26.33 8.50
C ARG A 213 -18.70 -27.15 7.49
N VAL A 214 -18.11 -27.51 6.35
CA VAL A 214 -18.75 -28.37 5.35
C VAL A 214 -19.02 -29.76 5.94
N GLN A 215 -18.08 -30.33 6.68
CA GLN A 215 -18.28 -31.62 7.36
C GLN A 215 -19.37 -31.56 8.43
N GLN A 216 -19.46 -30.48 9.22
CA GLN A 216 -20.54 -30.28 10.19
C GLN A 216 -21.91 -30.21 9.50
N ILE A 217 -22.00 -29.51 8.36
CA ILE A 217 -23.25 -29.43 7.58
C ILE A 217 -23.60 -30.79 6.99
N SER A 218 -22.64 -31.51 6.41
CA SER A 218 -22.88 -32.86 5.88
C SER A 218 -23.28 -33.86 6.98
N GLY A 219 -22.72 -33.74 8.19
CA GLY A 219 -23.12 -34.54 9.35
C GLY A 219 -24.55 -34.22 9.82
N LEU A 220 -24.91 -32.93 9.86
CA LEU A 220 -26.26 -32.49 10.22
C LEU A 220 -27.31 -32.97 9.22
N VAL A 221 -27.01 -32.90 7.92
CA VAL A 221 -27.88 -33.42 6.85
C VAL A 221 -28.10 -34.92 7.03
N ARG A 222 -27.05 -35.69 7.34
CA ARG A 222 -27.16 -37.14 7.55
C ARG A 222 -27.99 -37.49 8.80
N PHE A 223 -27.89 -36.68 9.86
CA PHE A 223 -28.67 -36.86 11.09
C PHE A 223 -30.17 -36.58 10.86
N LEU A 224 -30.49 -35.54 10.09
CA LEU A 224 -31.87 -35.21 9.69
C LEU A 224 -32.49 -36.31 8.81
N SER A 225 -31.72 -36.92 7.91
CA SER A 225 -32.21 -38.05 7.11
C SER A 225 -32.55 -39.27 7.96
N THR A 226 -31.75 -39.57 9.01
CA THR A 226 -32.04 -40.68 9.92
C THR A 226 -33.23 -40.43 10.85
N SER A 227 -33.43 -39.17 11.31
CA SER A 227 -34.57 -38.84 12.15
C SER A 227 -35.88 -38.91 11.39
N LEU A 228 -35.92 -38.43 10.14
CA LEU A 228 -37.09 -38.51 9.26
C LEU A 228 -37.51 -39.97 8.99
N LEU A 229 -36.54 -40.85 8.71
CA LEU A 229 -36.81 -42.28 8.49
C LEU A 229 -37.41 -42.97 9.73
N SER A 230 -37.00 -42.55 10.93
CA SER A 230 -37.55 -43.08 12.18
C SER A 230 -38.98 -42.59 12.49
N SER A 231 -39.32 -41.38 12.03
CA SER A 231 -40.65 -40.80 12.18
C SER A 231 -41.67 -41.50 11.28
N THR A 232 -41.32 -41.73 10.00
CA THR A 232 -42.19 -42.44 9.05
C THR A 232 -42.47 -43.88 9.49
N LYS A 233 -41.52 -44.53 10.18
CA LYS A 233 -41.72 -45.89 10.68
C LYS A 233 -42.71 -45.98 11.86
N ARG A 234 -42.92 -44.89 12.61
CA ARG A 234 -43.95 -44.84 13.67
C ARG A 234 -45.35 -44.57 13.13
N GLU A 235 -45.47 -43.81 12.05
CA GLU A 235 -46.78 -43.50 11.45
C GLU A 235 -47.44 -44.73 10.80
N VAL A 236 -46.64 -45.63 10.22
CA VAL A 236 -47.14 -46.89 9.62
C VAL A 236 -47.65 -47.86 10.69
N GLN A 237 -47.13 -47.80 11.92
CA GLN A 237 -47.54 -48.72 13.00
C GLN A 237 -48.84 -48.31 13.71
N THR A 238 -49.31 -47.07 13.50
CA THR A 238 -50.57 -46.55 14.06
C THR A 238 -51.74 -46.61 13.08
N ALA A 239 -51.53 -47.06 11.84
CA ALA A 239 -52.60 -47.19 10.83
C ALA A 239 -53.22 -48.60 10.75
N ASP A 240 -52.68 -49.58 11.48
CA ASP A 240 -53.15 -50.98 11.53
C ASP A 240 -53.95 -51.32 12.81
N LEU A 241 -54.55 -50.30 13.45
CA LEU A 241 -55.48 -50.42 14.58
C LEU A 241 -56.76 -49.64 14.27
#